data_AF-A0A2U4F1F2-F1
#
_entry.id   AF-A0A2U4F1F2-F1
#
_cell.length_a   1.000
_cell.length_b   1.000
_cell.length_c   1.000
_cell.angle_alpha   90.00
_cell.angle_beta   90.00
_cell.angle_gamma   90.00
#
_symmetry.space_group_name_H-M   'P 1'
#
loop_
_entity.id
_entity.type
_entity.pdbx_description
1 polymer ?
#
loop_
_entity_poly.entity_id
_entity_poly.type
_entity_poly.pdbx_seq_one_letter_code
_entity_poly.pdbx_strand_id
1 'polypeptide(L)'
;MNILSKIIIIFSAFFICSCLNFNTGSLSFDSNNGIDDKYYGTYEGSITIRENNNLSSQAFVSVTLGSGSALSIRMNGSLINFYNTAYKENIIKVSDNVYKVSITSSGYKYDFTLSFNNSYMNFSFYANNNTLGEGNLTKIR
;
A
#
# COMPACT_ATOMS: atom_id res chain seq x y z
N MET A 1 -0.48 -43.76 39.96
CA MET A 1 -1.34 -42.71 39.38
C MET A 1 -2.56 -43.38 38.76
N ASN A 2 -3.74 -43.19 39.34
CA ASN A 2 -4.97 -43.87 38.90
C ASN A 2 -5.37 -43.43 37.48
N ILE A 3 -6.02 -44.33 36.74
CA ILE A 3 -6.49 -44.10 35.36
C ILE A 3 -7.33 -42.82 35.28
N LEU A 4 -8.14 -42.53 36.32
CA LEU A 4 -8.90 -41.30 36.44
C LEU A 4 -8.01 -40.03 36.39
N SER A 5 -6.88 -40.01 37.09
CA SER A 5 -5.97 -38.87 37.08
C SER A 5 -5.33 -38.65 35.70
N LYS A 6 -5.08 -39.71 34.92
CA LYS A 6 -4.55 -39.59 33.55
C LYS A 6 -5.56 -38.95 32.60
N ILE A 7 -6.84 -39.31 32.72
CA ILE A 7 -7.93 -38.77 31.87
C ILE A 7 -8.17 -37.29 32.15
N ILE A 8 -8.16 -36.89 33.43
CA ILE A 8 -8.35 -35.49 33.85
C ILE A 8 -7.24 -34.58 33.29
N ILE A 9 -5.99 -35.04 33.30
CA ILE A 9 -4.84 -34.27 32.79
C ILE A 9 -4.92 -34.09 31.27
N ILE A 10 -5.42 -35.09 30.53
CA ILE A 10 -5.57 -34.99 29.07
C ILE A 10 -6.69 -34.00 28.70
N PHE A 11 -7.82 -34.03 29.41
CA PHE A 11 -8.92 -33.09 29.17
C PHE A 11 -8.55 -31.65 29.55
N SER A 12 -7.77 -31.43 30.62
CA SER A 12 -7.31 -30.09 30.98
C SER A 12 -6.27 -29.53 30.01
N ALA A 13 -5.39 -30.37 29.45
CA ALA A 13 -4.44 -29.96 28.41
C ALA A 13 -5.15 -29.52 27.11
N PHE A 14 -6.22 -30.19 26.70
CA PHE A 14 -7.03 -29.77 25.55
C PHE A 14 -7.76 -28.45 25.80
N PHE A 15 -8.22 -28.18 27.03
CA PHE A 15 -8.91 -26.94 27.37
C PHE A 15 -7.98 -25.71 27.40
N ILE A 16 -6.71 -25.87 27.81
CA ILE A 16 -5.72 -24.79 27.83
C ILE A 16 -5.28 -24.40 26.41
N CYS A 17 -5.22 -25.36 25.47
CA CYS A 17 -4.94 -25.09 24.06
C CYS A 17 -6.06 -24.32 23.35
N SER A 18 -7.31 -24.41 23.83
CA SER A 18 -8.46 -23.67 23.26
C SER A 18 -8.49 -22.18 23.67
N CYS A 19 -7.78 -21.80 24.73
CA CYS A 19 -7.61 -20.40 25.14
C CYS A 19 -6.39 -19.74 24.46
N LEU A 20 -5.50 -20.54 23.86
CA LEU A 20 -4.57 -20.05 22.85
C LEU A 20 -5.34 -19.85 21.55
N ASN A 21 -6.22 -18.84 21.55
CA ASN A 21 -6.51 -18.11 20.33
C ASN A 21 -5.14 -17.70 19.81
N PHE A 22 -4.65 -18.43 18.81
CA PHE A 22 -3.66 -17.88 17.90
C PHE A 22 -4.28 -16.57 17.46
N ASN A 23 -3.75 -15.49 18.02
CA ASN A 23 -3.90 -14.15 17.52
C ASN A 23 -3.43 -14.28 16.08
N THR A 24 -4.37 -14.55 15.16
CA THR A 24 -4.13 -14.45 13.72
C THR A 24 -3.61 -13.05 13.60
N GLY A 25 -2.30 -12.93 13.40
CA GLY A 25 -1.60 -11.68 13.48
C GLY A 25 -2.31 -10.69 12.58
N SER A 26 -3.20 -9.89 13.18
CA SER A 26 -3.39 -8.53 12.79
C SER A 26 -1.99 -7.99 12.95
N LEU A 27 -1.23 -8.00 11.86
CA LEU A 27 -0.18 -7.03 11.66
C LEU A 27 -0.93 -5.71 11.77
N SER A 28 -1.06 -5.25 13.00
CA SER A 28 -1.61 -3.96 13.32
C SER A 28 -0.57 -2.99 12.81
N PHE A 29 -0.61 -2.69 11.51
CA PHE A 29 0.03 -1.53 10.92
C PHE A 29 -0.71 -0.28 11.39
N ASP A 30 -0.88 -0.18 12.71
CA ASP A 30 -1.77 0.73 13.41
C ASP A 30 -1.02 2.01 13.77
N SER A 31 -0.19 2.45 12.82
CA SER A 31 0.41 3.75 12.87
C SER A 31 -0.01 4.49 11.62
N ASN A 32 -1.01 5.36 11.76
CA ASN A 32 -1.33 6.47 10.83
C ASN A 32 -0.17 7.49 10.77
N ASN A 33 1.07 7.00 10.79
CA ASN A 33 2.30 7.77 10.69
C ASN A 33 2.67 8.02 9.22
N GLY A 34 1.86 7.55 8.27
CA GLY A 34 2.10 7.66 6.84
C GLY A 34 3.24 6.76 6.36
N ILE A 35 4.12 7.30 5.51
CA ILE A 35 5.21 6.52 4.88
C ILE A 35 6.45 6.56 5.76
N ASP A 36 7.11 5.41 5.94
CA ASP A 36 8.33 5.34 6.76
C ASP A 36 9.42 6.27 6.19
N ASP A 37 10.08 7.02 7.07
CA ASP A 37 11.07 8.06 6.70
C ASP A 37 12.20 7.55 5.78
N LYS A 38 12.57 6.27 5.88
CA LYS A 38 13.57 5.63 4.99
C LYS A 38 13.21 5.72 3.50
N TYR A 39 11.92 5.88 3.18
CA TYR A 39 11.44 5.98 1.81
C TYR A 39 11.31 7.43 1.33
N TYR A 40 11.52 8.44 2.17
CA TYR A 40 11.46 9.85 1.77
C TYR A 40 12.40 10.17 0.62
N GLY A 41 11.97 11.10 -0.23
CA GLY A 41 12.66 11.46 -1.46
C GLY A 41 11.71 11.66 -2.64
N THR A 42 12.29 11.88 -3.81
CA THR A 42 11.53 12.02 -5.07
C THR A 42 11.82 10.84 -5.98
N TYR A 43 10.76 10.25 -6.53
CA TYR A 43 10.80 9.11 -7.44
C TYR A 43 10.19 9.52 -8.77
N GLU A 44 10.89 9.28 -9.87
CA GLU A 44 10.45 9.65 -11.21
C GLU A 44 10.56 8.49 -12.19
N GLY A 45 9.68 8.45 -13.18
CA GLY A 45 9.69 7.41 -14.20
C GLY A 45 8.49 7.49 -15.14
N SER A 46 8.49 6.61 -16.14
CA SER A 46 7.36 6.43 -17.05
C SER A 46 6.50 5.26 -16.60
N ILE A 47 5.17 5.44 -16.69
CA ILE A 47 4.20 4.40 -16.43
C ILE A 47 3.39 4.12 -17.69
N THR A 48 2.95 2.88 -17.84
CA THR A 48 1.98 2.51 -18.87
C THR A 48 0.58 2.66 -18.30
N ILE A 49 -0.29 3.38 -19.00
CA ILE A 49 -1.69 3.56 -18.66
C ILE A 49 -2.53 2.75 -19.65
N ARG A 50 -3.51 2.00 -19.13
CA ARG A 50 -4.51 1.30 -19.92
C ARG A 50 -5.90 1.75 -19.49
N GLU A 51 -6.67 2.29 -20.43
CA GLU A 51 -8.06 2.68 -20.20
C GLU A 51 -9.04 1.55 -20.52
N ASN A 52 -10.31 1.74 -20.14
CA ASN A 52 -11.40 0.78 -20.35
C ASN A 52 -11.59 0.31 -21.81
N ASN A 53 -11.11 1.07 -22.79
CA ASN A 53 -11.20 0.74 -24.22
C ASN A 53 -9.96 0.02 -24.77
N ASN A 54 -9.09 -0.52 -23.90
CA ASN A 54 -7.78 -1.09 -24.24
C ASN A 54 -6.80 -0.09 -24.89
N LEU A 55 -7.09 1.21 -24.83
CA LEU A 55 -6.16 2.24 -25.27
C LEU A 55 -4.99 2.27 -24.28
N SER A 56 -3.76 2.16 -24.79
CA SER A 56 -2.54 2.22 -23.99
C SER A 56 -1.77 3.50 -24.29
N SER A 57 -1.27 4.17 -23.26
CA SER A 57 -0.40 5.34 -23.40
C SER A 57 0.73 5.31 -22.35
N GLN A 58 1.73 6.17 -22.55
CA GLN A 58 2.78 6.42 -21.57
C GLN A 58 2.50 7.74 -20.87
N ALA A 59 2.76 7.80 -19.56
CA ALA A 59 2.75 9.03 -18.79
C ALA A 59 4.03 9.14 -17.96
N PHE A 60 4.54 10.36 -17.83
CA PHE A 60 5.58 10.67 -16.86
C PHE A 60 4.96 10.83 -15.48
N VAL A 61 5.57 10.22 -14.46
CA VAL A 61 5.14 10.28 -13.07
C VAL A 61 6.28 10.77 -12.20
N SER A 62 5.96 11.70 -11.31
CA SER A 62 6.81 12.14 -10.20
C SER A 62 6.05 11.95 -8.90
N VAL A 63 6.65 11.23 -7.97
CA VAL A 63 6.13 11.03 -6.61
C VAL A 63 7.13 11.61 -5.62
N THR A 64 6.69 12.56 -4.81
CA THR A 64 7.51 13.20 -3.78
C THR A 64 6.98 12.83 -2.41
N LEU A 65 7.89 12.36 -1.56
CA LEU A 65 7.66 11.92 -0.19
C LEU A 65 8.44 12.84 0.74
N GLY A 66 7.73 13.72 1.44
CA GLY A 66 8.32 14.76 2.28
C GLY A 66 8.22 14.48 3.78
N SER A 67 8.98 15.25 4.57
CA SER A 67 8.87 15.29 6.03
C SER A 67 7.43 15.63 6.47
N GLY A 68 6.90 14.87 7.42
CA GLY A 68 5.50 14.99 7.84
C GLY A 68 4.53 14.07 7.09
N SER A 69 5.07 13.12 6.31
CA SER A 69 4.32 12.07 5.63
C SER A 69 3.30 12.58 4.62
N ALA A 70 3.64 13.68 3.94
CA ALA A 70 2.91 14.16 2.77
C ALA A 70 3.44 13.45 1.50
N LEU A 71 2.51 12.91 0.72
CA LEU A 71 2.73 12.22 -0.54
C LEU A 71 2.15 13.07 -1.67
N SER A 72 3.00 13.66 -2.51
CA SER A 72 2.58 14.37 -3.71
C SER A 72 2.77 13.50 -4.93
N ILE A 73 1.71 13.30 -5.72
CA ILE A 73 1.73 12.52 -6.94
C ILE A 73 1.41 13.45 -8.10
N ARG A 74 2.31 13.51 -9.09
CA ARG A 74 2.12 14.20 -10.35
C ARG A 74 2.21 13.20 -11.49
N MET A 75 1.21 13.15 -12.36
CA MET A 75 1.20 12.33 -13.58
C MET A 75 0.86 13.23 -14.77
N ASN A 76 1.64 13.13 -15.83
CA ASN A 76 1.43 13.88 -17.06
C ASN A 76 1.63 12.96 -18.27
N GLY A 77 0.58 12.78 -19.04
CA GLY A 77 0.55 12.02 -20.29
C GLY A 77 -0.57 12.51 -21.19
N SER A 78 -0.70 11.91 -22.37
CA SER A 78 -1.75 12.28 -23.33
C SER A 78 -3.17 12.00 -22.80
N LEU A 79 -3.33 10.98 -21.96
CA LEU A 79 -4.61 10.52 -21.42
C LEU A 79 -4.82 10.88 -19.94
N ILE A 80 -3.79 11.38 -19.26
CA ILE A 80 -3.88 11.70 -17.83
C ILE A 80 -3.16 13.01 -17.53
N ASN A 81 -3.80 13.86 -16.75
CA ASN A 81 -3.15 14.96 -16.07
C ASN A 81 -3.64 14.97 -14.63
N PHE A 82 -2.76 14.64 -13.71
CA PHE A 82 -3.08 14.47 -12.31
C PHE A 82 -2.04 15.17 -11.45
N TYR A 83 -2.50 15.94 -10.48
CA TYR A 83 -1.64 16.50 -9.45
C TYR A 83 -2.42 16.61 -8.14
N ASN A 84 -2.08 15.78 -7.17
CA ASN A 84 -2.68 15.84 -5.84
C ASN A 84 -1.66 15.46 -4.76
N THR A 85 -1.97 15.91 -3.55
CA THR A 85 -1.24 15.55 -2.34
C THR A 85 -2.16 14.77 -1.42
N ALA A 86 -1.67 13.66 -0.88
CA ALA A 86 -2.27 12.95 0.23
C ALA A 86 -1.45 13.18 1.50
N TYR A 87 -2.14 13.30 2.61
CA TYR A 87 -1.55 13.43 3.94
C TYR A 87 -1.58 12.11 4.68
N LYS A 88 -0.80 12.01 5.76
CA LYS A 88 -0.56 10.78 6.52
C LYS A 88 -1.81 10.03 6.94
N GLU A 89 -2.89 10.75 7.25
CA GLU A 89 -4.18 10.20 7.66
C GLU A 89 -4.90 9.42 6.56
N ASN A 90 -4.52 9.63 5.30
CA ASN A 90 -5.09 8.97 4.13
C ASN A 90 -4.19 7.85 3.58
N ILE A 91 -3.05 7.60 4.22
CA ILE A 91 -2.07 6.61 3.78
C ILE A 91 -2.16 5.39 4.68
N ILE A 92 -2.40 4.23 4.06
CA ILE A 92 -2.51 2.95 4.75
C ILE A 92 -1.26 2.13 4.46
N LYS A 93 -0.53 1.77 5.52
CA LYS A 93 0.58 0.81 5.42
C LYS A 93 0.01 -0.61 5.37
N VAL A 94 0.35 -1.35 4.31
CA VAL A 94 -0.14 -2.72 4.07
C VAL A 94 0.94 -3.76 4.36
N SER A 95 2.21 -3.39 4.18
CA SER A 95 3.38 -4.17 4.59
C SER A 95 4.57 -3.25 4.86
N ASP A 96 5.73 -3.81 5.22
CA ASP A 96 6.97 -3.05 5.52
C ASP A 96 7.46 -2.12 4.40
N ASN A 97 7.02 -2.37 3.17
CA ASN A 97 7.41 -1.64 1.98
C ASN A 97 6.24 -1.33 1.04
N VAL A 98 5.00 -1.63 1.43
CA VAL A 98 3.81 -1.38 0.59
C VAL A 98 2.84 -0.45 1.30
N TYR A 99 2.45 0.60 0.60
CA TYR A 99 1.52 1.61 1.07
C TYR A 99 0.42 1.81 0.05
N LYS A 100 -0.79 2.10 0.53
CA LYS A 100 -1.95 2.43 -0.30
C LYS A 100 -2.49 3.79 0.05
N VAL A 101 -3.00 4.48 -0.96
CA VAL A 101 -3.67 5.77 -0.78
C VAL A 101 -4.80 5.87 -1.79
N SER A 102 -5.94 6.41 -1.34
CA SER A 102 -7.08 6.71 -2.20
C SER A 102 -7.22 8.21 -2.35
N ILE A 103 -7.26 8.71 -3.59
CA ILE A 103 -7.44 10.15 -3.87
C ILE A 103 -8.56 10.30 -4.90
N THR A 104 -9.53 11.18 -4.62
CA THR A 104 -10.55 11.56 -5.59
C THR A 104 -10.12 12.83 -6.30
N SER A 105 -10.08 12.81 -7.64
CA SER A 105 -9.73 13.97 -8.46
C SER A 105 -10.47 13.93 -9.79
N SER A 106 -10.94 15.08 -10.26
CA SER A 106 -11.65 15.22 -11.54
C SER A 106 -12.83 14.24 -11.72
N GLY A 107 -13.56 13.93 -10.64
CA GLY A 107 -14.70 13.00 -10.65
C GLY A 107 -14.33 11.51 -10.60
N TYR A 108 -13.05 11.17 -10.61
CA TYR A 108 -12.57 9.79 -10.51
C TYR A 108 -11.92 9.53 -9.15
N LYS A 109 -12.14 8.33 -8.60
CA LYS A 109 -11.41 7.84 -7.44
C LYS A 109 -10.24 7.00 -7.93
N TYR A 110 -9.03 7.36 -7.51
CA TYR A 110 -7.79 6.67 -7.80
C TYR A 110 -7.31 5.95 -6.54
N ASP A 111 -7.19 4.63 -6.62
CA ASP A 111 -6.62 3.78 -5.59
C ASP A 111 -5.17 3.44 -5.97
N PHE A 112 -4.22 4.13 -5.35
CA PHE A 112 -2.79 3.97 -5.59
C PHE A 112 -2.18 2.91 -4.67
N THR A 113 -1.16 2.23 -5.19
CA THR A 113 -0.26 1.36 -4.44
C THR A 113 1.18 1.76 -4.72
N LEU A 114 1.94 1.95 -3.66
CA LEU A 114 3.37 2.29 -3.67
C LEU A 114 4.12 1.12 -3.04
N SER A 115 4.96 0.43 -3.81
CA SER A 115 5.77 -0.69 -3.33
C SER A 115 7.25 -0.38 -3.49
N PHE A 116 7.94 -0.15 -2.37
CA PHE A 116 9.33 0.24 -2.33
C PHE A 116 10.27 -0.96 -2.39
N ASN A 117 11.31 -0.84 -3.22
CA ASN A 117 12.49 -1.71 -3.23
C ASN A 117 13.74 -0.84 -3.04
N ASN A 118 14.91 -1.45 -2.83
CA ASN A 118 16.17 -0.79 -2.48
C ASN A 118 16.57 0.38 -3.42
N SER A 119 16.11 0.38 -4.67
CA SER A 119 16.52 1.38 -5.67
C SER A 119 15.38 1.99 -6.48
N TYR A 120 14.15 1.50 -6.30
CA TYR A 120 13.00 1.93 -7.10
C TYR A 120 11.70 1.74 -6.33
N MET A 121 10.67 2.44 -6.79
CA MET A 121 9.30 2.29 -6.32
C MET A 121 8.44 1.75 -7.46
N ASN A 122 7.82 0.59 -7.25
CA ASN A 122 6.75 0.13 -8.13
C ASN A 122 5.53 0.98 -7.81
N PHE A 123 5.09 1.75 -8.80
CA PHE A 123 3.94 2.63 -8.72
C PHE A 123 2.81 2.01 -9.52
N SER A 124 1.64 1.89 -8.92
CA SER A 124 0.44 1.52 -9.65
C SER A 124 -0.79 2.24 -9.13
N PHE A 125 -1.79 2.42 -9.99
CA PHE A 125 -3.11 2.87 -9.58
C PHE A 125 -4.22 2.16 -10.33
N TYR A 126 -5.39 2.12 -9.71
CA TYR A 126 -6.65 1.76 -10.34
C TYR A 126 -7.66 2.88 -10.13
N ALA A 127 -8.27 3.37 -11.20
CA ALA A 127 -9.33 4.35 -11.14
C ALA A 127 -10.71 3.68 -11.28
N ASN A 128 -11.73 4.26 -10.65
CA ASN A 128 -13.11 3.74 -10.69
C ASN A 128 -13.78 3.74 -12.09
N ASN A 129 -13.13 4.29 -13.11
CA ASN A 129 -13.51 4.21 -14.51
C ASN A 129 -12.81 3.06 -15.28
N ASN A 130 -12.22 2.11 -14.55
CA ASN A 130 -11.42 0.99 -15.08
C ASN A 130 -10.11 1.40 -15.76
N THR A 131 -9.62 2.61 -15.52
CA THR A 131 -8.26 3.00 -15.95
C THR A 131 -7.25 2.47 -14.94
N LEU A 132 -6.21 1.80 -15.43
CA LEU A 132 -5.07 1.39 -14.60
C LEU A 132 -3.80 2.04 -15.13
N GLY A 133 -2.86 2.30 -14.23
CA GLY A 133 -1.52 2.73 -14.61
C GLY A 133 -0.48 2.05 -13.74
N GLU A 134 0.62 1.61 -14.33
CA GLU A 134 1.68 0.91 -13.62
C GLU A 134 3.08 1.15 -14.23
N GLY A 135 4.10 1.19 -13.37
CA GLY A 135 5.49 1.30 -13.79
C GLY A 135 6.46 1.44 -12.62
N ASN A 136 7.75 1.47 -12.94
CA ASN A 136 8.82 1.61 -11.95
C ASN A 136 9.35 3.04 -11.95
N LEU A 137 9.38 3.66 -10.78
CA LEU A 137 9.94 5.00 -10.58
C LEU A 137 11.30 4.87 -9.87
N THR A 138 12.31 5.56 -10.38
CA THR A 138 13.67 5.55 -9.79
C THR A 138 13.79 6.72 -8.82
N LYS A 139 14.43 6.48 -7.67
CA LYS A 139 14.72 7.55 -6.72
C LYS A 139 15.77 8.50 -7.31
N ILE A 140 15.45 9.78 -7.38
CA ILE A 140 16.35 10.82 -7.92
C ILE A 140 16.91 11.76 -6.84
N ARG A 141 16.23 11.86 -5.69
CA ARG A 141 16.60 12.71 -4.54
C ARG A 141 16.16 12.04 -3.25
#